data_AF-A0A3E0NDN0-F1
#
_entry.id   AF-A0A3E0NDN0-F1
#
_cell.length_a   1.000
_cell.length_b   1.000
_cell.length_c   1.000
_cell.angle_alpha   90.00
_cell.angle_beta   90.00
_cell.angle_gamma   90.00
#
_symmetry.space_group_name_H-M   'P 1'
#
loop_
_entity.id
_entity.type
_entity.pdbx_description
1 polymer ?
#
loop_
_entity_poly.entity_id
_entity_poly.type
_entity_poly.pdbx_seq_one_letter_code
_entity_poly.pdbx_strand_id
1 'polypeptide(L)'
;MIAEETEREIDRLLALGKYSRREIARRTAVSHSTVARIANGTRQPRPHPEERLAEILARRDEGPPRRCPDCGGMVFMPCLLCDARLYRERSVRHAPGAEPRRDDACRQSDPRRPRDARLHDDFRGRGESRR
;
A
#
# COMPACT_ATOMS: atom_id res chain seq x y z
N MET A 1 -2.41 6.05 -2.70
CA MET A 1 -3.44 5.18 -3.30
C MET A 1 -3.56 5.54 -4.77
N ILE A 2 -3.66 4.59 -5.70
CA ILE A 2 -3.79 4.89 -7.15
C ILE A 2 -5.24 4.85 -7.61
N ALA A 3 -5.56 5.60 -8.66
CA ALA A 3 -6.88 5.67 -9.27
C ALA A 3 -7.15 4.44 -10.14
N GLU A 4 -8.41 4.05 -10.26
CA GLU A 4 -8.82 2.87 -11.04
C GLU A 4 -8.43 2.98 -12.52
N GLU A 5 -8.56 4.16 -13.10
CA GLU A 5 -8.13 4.45 -14.48
C GLU A 5 -6.64 4.13 -14.69
N THR A 6 -5.80 4.46 -13.71
CA THR A 6 -4.37 4.16 -13.75
C THR A 6 -4.11 2.66 -13.67
N GLU A 7 -4.94 1.90 -12.96
CA GLU A 7 -4.84 0.43 -12.89
C GLU A 7 -5.14 -0.20 -14.23
N ARG A 8 -6.24 0.20 -14.86
CA ARG A 8 -6.65 -0.27 -16.19
C ARG A 8 -5.58 0.03 -17.24
N GLU A 9 -4.94 1.20 -17.15
CA GLU A 9 -3.84 1.55 -18.06
C GLU A 9 -2.60 0.68 -17.81
N ILE A 10 -2.25 0.37 -16.55
CA ILE A 10 -1.15 -0.56 -16.24
C ILE A 10 -1.48 -1.95 -16.79
N ASP A 11 -2.70 -2.46 -16.59
CA ASP A 11 -3.13 -3.76 -17.12
C ASP A 11 -3.05 -3.80 -18.64
N ARG A 12 -3.47 -2.74 -19.32
CA ARG A 12 -3.32 -2.60 -20.78
C ARG A 12 -1.85 -2.66 -21.21
N LEU A 13 -0.97 -1.92 -20.53
CA LEU A 13 0.46 -1.91 -20.84
C LEU A 13 1.15 -3.25 -20.57
N LEU A 14 0.70 -3.97 -19.52
CA LEU A 14 1.16 -5.33 -19.22
C LEU A 14 0.70 -6.32 -20.29
N ALA A 15 -0.57 -6.25 -20.70
CA ALA A 15 -1.14 -7.10 -21.75
C ALA A 15 -0.44 -6.94 -23.10
N LEU A 16 0.03 -5.73 -23.42
CA LEU A 16 0.83 -5.47 -24.63
C LEU A 16 2.19 -6.19 -24.61
N GLY A 17 2.76 -6.49 -23.44
CA GLY A 17 4.05 -7.18 -23.30
C GLY A 17 5.28 -6.43 -23.83
N LYS A 18 5.11 -5.20 -24.35
CA LYS A 18 6.18 -4.42 -24.99
C LYS A 18 7.05 -3.64 -24.01
N TYR A 19 6.57 -3.39 -22.80
CA TYR A 19 7.22 -2.51 -21.83
C TYR A 19 7.67 -3.28 -20.59
N SER A 20 8.88 -2.97 -20.10
CA SER A 20 9.33 -3.47 -18.80
C SER A 20 8.53 -2.84 -17.66
N ARG A 21 8.42 -3.53 -16.52
CA ARG A 21 7.72 -3.02 -15.32
C ARG A 21 8.25 -1.67 -14.84
N ARG A 22 9.56 -1.42 -14.97
CA ARG A 22 10.19 -0.12 -14.66
C ARG A 22 9.76 0.97 -15.64
N GLU A 23 9.55 0.63 -16.90
CA GLU A 23 9.10 1.58 -17.90
C GLU A 23 7.61 1.91 -17.74
N ILE A 24 6.78 0.91 -17.46
CA ILE A 24 5.36 1.11 -17.11
C ILE A 24 5.23 2.06 -15.92
N ALA A 25 6.02 1.83 -14.85
CA ALA A 25 6.06 2.71 -13.68
C ALA A 25 6.36 4.19 -14.02
N ARG A 26 7.33 4.43 -14.92
CA ARG A 26 7.67 5.79 -15.38
C ARG A 26 6.53 6.43 -16.18
N ARG A 27 5.88 5.65 -17.06
CA ARG A 27 4.79 6.14 -17.92
C ARG A 27 3.52 6.47 -17.14
N THR A 28 3.22 5.69 -16.10
CA THR A 28 2.01 5.87 -15.30
C THR A 28 2.25 6.70 -14.03
N ALA A 29 3.48 7.16 -13.79
CA ALA A 29 3.89 7.85 -12.57
C ALA A 29 3.57 7.06 -11.27
N VAL A 30 3.57 5.74 -11.37
CA VAL A 30 3.28 4.82 -10.26
C VAL A 30 4.57 4.14 -9.80
N SER A 31 4.69 3.84 -8.51
CA SER A 31 5.89 3.15 -8.00
C SER A 31 6.07 1.78 -8.66
N HIS A 32 7.34 1.40 -8.89
CA HIS A 32 7.68 0.07 -9.41
C HIS A 32 7.08 -1.06 -8.57
N SER A 33 7.04 -0.89 -7.24
CA SER A 33 6.45 -1.87 -6.32
C SER A 33 4.96 -2.07 -6.55
N THR A 34 4.22 -1.01 -6.87
CA THR A 34 2.79 -1.06 -7.16
C THR A 34 2.54 -1.78 -8.49
N VAL A 35 3.31 -1.45 -9.53
CA VAL A 35 3.24 -2.15 -10.82
C VAL A 35 3.54 -3.65 -10.66
N ALA A 36 4.54 -4.02 -9.83
CA ALA A 36 4.85 -5.41 -9.55
C ALA A 36 3.69 -6.13 -8.83
N ARG A 37 3.00 -5.48 -7.89
CA ARG A 37 1.84 -6.06 -7.21
C ARG A 37 0.65 -6.27 -8.15
N ILE A 38 0.43 -5.35 -9.09
CA ILE A 38 -0.61 -5.49 -10.12
C ILE A 38 -0.24 -6.65 -11.05
N ALA A 39 0.98 -6.66 -11.59
CA ALA A 39 1.45 -7.70 -12.50
C ALA A 39 1.43 -9.11 -11.88
N ASN A 40 1.64 -9.22 -10.57
CA ASN A 40 1.61 -10.50 -9.86
C ASN A 40 0.20 -10.88 -9.37
N GLY A 41 -0.84 -10.07 -9.59
CA GLY A 41 -2.18 -10.31 -9.09
C GLY A 41 -2.30 -10.28 -7.55
N THR A 42 -1.25 -9.87 -6.84
CA THR A 42 -1.23 -9.81 -5.35
C THR A 42 -1.89 -8.54 -4.82
N ARG A 43 -2.40 -7.70 -5.72
CA ARG A 43 -3.26 -6.60 -5.38
C ARG A 43 -4.70 -7.11 -5.36
N GLN A 44 -5.32 -7.10 -4.18
CA GLN A 44 -6.76 -7.39 -4.09
C GLN A 44 -7.54 -6.30 -4.84
N PRO A 45 -8.49 -6.67 -5.72
CA PRO A 45 -9.39 -5.72 -6.35
C PRO A 45 -10.12 -4.95 -5.25
N ARG A 46 -10.29 -3.64 -5.44
CA ARG A 46 -11.14 -2.89 -4.52
C ARG A 46 -12.58 -3.39 -4.72
N PRO A 47 -13.26 -3.85 -3.66
CA PRO A 47 -14.69 -4.10 -3.78
C PRO A 47 -15.37 -2.79 -4.18
N HIS A 48 -16.32 -2.88 -5.12
CA HIS A 48 -17.11 -1.72 -5.51
C HIS A 48 -17.82 -1.16 -4.27
N PRO A 49 -18.03 0.17 -4.14
CA PRO A 49 -18.73 0.74 -3.00
C PRO A 49 -20.09 0.07 -2.73
N GLU A 50 -20.78 -0.34 -3.79
CA GLU A 50 -22.05 -1.07 -3.73
C GLU A 50 -21.90 -2.49 -3.18
N GLU A 51 -20.88 -3.24 -3.62
CA GLU A 51 -20.59 -4.58 -3.09
C GLU A 51 -20.26 -4.51 -1.60
N ARG A 52 -19.49 -3.49 -1.21
CA ARG A 52 -19.16 -3.26 0.20
C ARG A 52 -20.39 -2.90 1.04
N LEU A 53 -21.31 -2.09 0.49
CA LEU A 53 -22.57 -1.77 1.17
C LEU A 53 -23.47 -3.01 1.27
N ALA A 54 -23.57 -3.80 0.21
CA ALA A 54 -24.32 -5.05 0.20
C ALA A 54 -23.79 -6.03 1.24
N GLU A 55 -22.47 -6.17 1.38
CA GLU A 55 -21.85 -7.01 2.40
C GLU A 55 -22.18 -6.54 3.83
N ILE A 56 -22.17 -5.22 4.07
CA ILE A 56 -22.53 -4.65 5.37
C ILE A 56 -24.00 -4.91 5.69
N LEU A 57 -24.88 -4.73 4.71
CA LEU A 57 -26.32 -4.96 4.87
C LEU A 57 -26.64 -6.44 5.03
N ALA A 58 -25.94 -7.33 4.34
CA ALA A 58 -26.10 -8.78 4.46
C ALA A 58 -25.76 -9.31 5.87
N ARG A 59 -24.92 -8.59 6.62
CA ARG A 59 -24.59 -8.92 8.01
C ARG A 59 -25.63 -8.43 9.02
N ARG A 60 -26.60 -7.63 8.59
CA ARG A 60 -27.62 -7.07 9.47
C ARG A 60 -28.70 -8.11 9.73
N ASP A 61 -29.04 -8.29 11.00
CA ASP A 61 -30.19 -9.10 11.38
C ASP A 61 -31.49 -8.44 10.88
N GLU A 62 -32.34 -9.20 10.20
CA GLU A 62 -33.67 -8.76 9.73
C GLU A 62 -34.70 -8.63 10.87
N GLY A 63 -34.31 -8.95 12.11
CA GLY A 63 -35.17 -8.89 13.28
C GLY A 63 -35.48 -7.47 13.77
N PRO A 64 -36.35 -7.35 14.80
CA PRO A 64 -36.66 -6.04 15.38
C PRO A 64 -35.40 -5.39 15.99
N PRO A 65 -35.34 -4.05 16.03
CA PRO A 65 -34.23 -3.35 16.66
C PRO A 65 -34.13 -3.71 18.15
N ARG A 66 -32.90 -3.91 18.63
CA ARG A 66 -32.56 -4.29 20.01
C ARG A 66 -31.65 -3.22 20.63
N ARG A 67 -31.60 -3.15 21.96
CA ARG A 67 -30.60 -2.33 22.64
C ARG A 67 -29.21 -2.98 22.52
N CYS A 68 -28.23 -2.21 22.07
CA CYS A 68 -26.83 -2.63 22.04
C CYS A 68 -26.28 -2.75 23.48
N PRO A 69 -25.60 -3.87 23.84
CA PRO A 69 -25.05 -4.05 25.18
C PRO A 69 -23.89 -3.08 25.50
N ASP A 70 -23.16 -2.60 24.49
CA ASP A 70 -21.98 -1.76 24.71
C ASP A 70 -22.31 -0.26 24.81
N CYS A 71 -23.16 0.24 23.91
CA CYS A 71 -23.50 1.66 23.85
C CYS A 71 -24.93 2.01 24.31
N GLY A 72 -25.80 1.02 24.51
CA GLY A 72 -27.17 1.21 24.97
C GLY A 72 -28.18 1.72 23.92
N GLY A 73 -27.74 2.01 22.69
CA GLY A 73 -28.60 2.50 21.61
C GLY A 73 -29.54 1.43 21.05
N MET A 74 -30.74 1.84 20.60
CA MET A 74 -31.67 0.98 19.85
C MET A 74 -31.20 0.85 18.40
N VAL A 75 -30.72 -0.32 18.00
CA VAL A 75 -30.10 -0.58 16.70
C VAL A 75 -30.51 -1.93 16.15
N PHE A 76 -30.32 -2.14 14.85
CA PHE A 76 -30.27 -3.48 14.29
C PHE A 76 -28.87 -4.03 14.49
N MET A 77 -28.76 -5.29 14.89
CA MET A 77 -27.47 -5.91 15.14
C MET A 77 -26.83 -6.33 13.82
N PRO A 78 -25.49 -6.21 13.69
CA PRO A 78 -24.52 -5.65 14.65
C PRO A 78 -24.59 -4.12 14.76
N CYS A 79 -24.16 -3.57 15.91
CA CYS A 79 -24.19 -2.13 16.15
C CYS A 79 -23.15 -1.38 15.30
N LEU A 80 -23.59 -0.84 14.16
CA LEU A 80 -22.72 -0.07 13.24
C LEU A 80 -22.05 1.15 13.88
N LEU A 81 -22.67 1.73 14.93
CA LEU A 81 -22.05 2.84 15.66
C LEU A 81 -20.84 2.37 16.47
N CYS A 82 -20.96 1.25 17.20
CA CYS A 82 -19.84 0.66 17.93
C CYS A 82 -18.74 0.22 16.97
N ASP A 83 -19.11 -0.41 15.85
CA ASP A 83 -18.15 -0.81 14.82
C ASP A 83 -17.42 0.39 14.21
N ALA A 84 -18.12 1.48 13.93
CA ALA A 84 -17.49 2.70 13.41
C ALA A 84 -16.52 3.34 14.42
N ARG A 85 -16.82 3.28 15.72
CA ARG A 85 -15.90 3.73 16.79
C ARG A 85 -14.65 2.87 16.85
N LEU A 86 -14.82 1.54 16.88
CA LEU A 86 -13.70 0.59 16.86
C LEU A 86 -12.85 0.74 15.59
N TYR A 87 -13.47 0.96 14.44
CA TYR A 87 -12.77 1.23 13.19
C TYR A 87 -11.92 2.49 13.30
N ARG A 88 -12.49 3.61 13.78
CA ARG A 88 -11.74 4.85 14.00
C ARG A 88 -10.55 4.64 14.92
N GLU A 89 -10.71 3.94 16.03
CA GLU A 89 -9.61 3.64 16.95
C GLU A 89 -8.49 2.85 16.26
N ARG A 90 -8.82 1.82 15.48
CA ARG A 90 -7.84 1.04 14.70
C ARG A 90 -7.15 1.88 13.63
N SER A 91 -7.90 2.71 12.92
CA SER A 91 -7.38 3.59 11.86
C SER A 91 -6.46 4.66 12.41
N VAL A 92 -6.75 5.22 13.59
CA VAL A 92 -5.84 6.15 14.27
C VAL A 92 -4.53 5.45 14.65
N ARG A 93 -4.60 4.20 15.13
CA ARG A 93 -3.39 3.39 15.41
C ARG A 93 -2.58 3.05 14.15
N HIS A 94 -3.23 2.95 12.99
CA HIS A 94 -2.61 2.54 11.72
C HIS A 94 -2.49 3.68 10.70
N ALA A 95 -2.59 4.94 11.13
CA ALA A 95 -2.53 6.07 10.22
C ALA A 95 -1.21 6.03 9.42
N PRO A 96 -1.26 5.84 8.08
CA PRO A 96 -0.06 5.86 7.26
C PRO A 96 0.43 7.31 7.21
N GLY A 97 1.38 7.64 8.08
CA GLY A 97 1.83 9.01 8.34
C GLY A 97 2.30 9.25 9.77
N ALA A 98 1.99 8.36 10.72
CA ALA A 98 2.75 8.27 11.97
C ALA A 98 4.07 7.53 11.71
N GLU A 99 4.95 8.11 10.89
CA GLU A 99 6.34 7.68 10.92
C GLU A 99 6.84 7.91 12.36
N PRO A 100 7.48 6.94 13.04
CA PRO A 100 8.37 7.31 14.13
C PRO A 100 9.32 8.36 13.53
N ARG A 101 9.44 9.53 14.18
CA ARG A 101 10.30 10.60 13.68
C ARG A 101 11.64 9.98 13.32
N ARG A 102 12.08 10.20 12.09
CA ARG A 102 13.35 9.69 11.53
C ARG A 102 14.58 10.07 12.37
N ASP A 103 14.40 10.93 13.37
CA ASP A 103 15.39 11.30 14.38
C ASP A 103 15.86 10.12 15.24
N ASP A 104 15.08 9.04 15.39
CA ASP A 104 15.51 7.85 16.16
C ASP A 104 16.51 6.96 15.40
N ALA A 105 16.56 7.05 14.06
CA ALA A 105 17.56 6.35 13.24
C ALA A 105 18.92 7.08 13.20
N CYS A 106 18.92 8.39 13.53
CA CYS A 106 20.13 9.20 13.50
C CYS A 106 21.09 8.87 14.65
N ARG A 107 20.61 8.22 15.73
CA ARG A 107 21.49 7.73 16.82
C ARG A 107 22.29 6.48 16.43
N GLN A 108 21.88 5.75 15.40
CA GLN A 108 22.54 4.50 14.97
C GLN A 108 23.46 4.66 13.76
N SER A 109 23.50 5.85 13.17
CA SER A 109 24.26 6.17 11.95
C SER A 109 25.17 7.38 12.16
N ASP A 110 25.89 7.41 13.30
CA ASP A 110 26.93 8.41 13.54
C ASP A 110 28.10 8.23 12.55
N PRO A 111 28.34 9.19 11.62
CA PRO A 111 29.37 9.11 10.59
C PRO A 111 30.79 9.32 11.12
N ARG A 112 30.99 9.53 12.44
CA ARG A 112 32.32 9.70 13.05
C ARG A 112 33.03 8.40 13.41
N ARG A 113 32.47 7.23 13.08
CA ARG A 113 33.15 5.94 13.31
C ARG A 113 33.92 5.53 12.06
N PRO A 114 35.28 5.62 12.05
CA PRO A 114 36.07 5.17 10.91
C PRO A 114 36.08 3.63 10.88
N ARG A 115 35.76 3.04 9.73
CA ARG A 115 36.17 1.68 9.38
C ARG A 115 37.27 1.82 8.33
N ASP A 116 38.46 2.11 8.82
CA ASP A 116 39.71 2.11 8.04
C ASP A 116 39.80 0.81 7.21
N ALA A 117 39.89 0.91 5.88
CA ALA A 117 41.04 1.26 5.05
C ALA A 117 41.85 0.01 4.63
N ARG A 118 41.89 -0.21 3.29
CA ARG A 118 42.77 -1.05 2.44
C ARG A 118 41.97 -1.24 1.13
N LEU A 119 41.99 -0.38 0.11
CA LEU A 119 43.08 0.23 -0.67
C LEU A 119 44.05 -0.81 -1.26
N HIS A 120 43.70 -1.25 -2.47
CA HIS A 120 44.51 -1.77 -3.58
C HIS A 120 43.46 -1.92 -4.72
N ASP A 121 43.14 -0.91 -5.52
CA ASP A 121 43.95 -0.29 -6.59
C ASP A 121 44.78 -1.34 -7.35
N ASP A 122 44.25 -1.79 -8.49
CA ASP A 122 45.08 -2.12 -9.66
C ASP A 122 44.25 -2.35 -10.94
N PHE A 123 44.76 -1.71 -12.01
CA PHE A 123 44.73 -2.08 -13.43
C PHE A 123 43.51 -1.78 -14.33
N ARG A 124 43.52 -0.53 -14.84
CA ARG A 124 43.42 -0.11 -16.26
C ARG A 124 43.18 -1.19 -17.34
N GLY A 125 42.28 -0.88 -18.28
CA GLY A 125 42.51 -1.18 -19.71
C GLY A 125 41.30 -1.18 -20.66
N ARG A 126 41.15 -0.07 -21.42
CA ARG A 126 40.73 0.10 -22.85
C ARG A 126 39.46 -0.63 -23.34
N GLY A 127 38.46 -0.03 -23.98
CA GLY A 127 38.47 1.10 -24.92
C GLY A 127 38.55 0.60 -26.36
N GLU A 128 37.46 0.81 -27.14
CA GLU A 128 37.38 0.92 -28.62
C GLU A 128 37.55 -0.37 -29.46
N SER A 129 36.99 -0.58 -30.66
CA SER A 129 36.14 0.16 -31.60
C SER A 129 35.66 -0.82 -32.70
N ARG A 130 34.50 -0.50 -33.31
CA ARG A 130 34.00 -0.84 -34.66
C ARG A 130 34.89 -1.70 -35.58
N ARG A 131 34.33 -2.79 -36.11
CA ARG A 131 33.94 -2.97 -37.52
C ARG A 131 33.11 -4.23 -37.70
#